data_AF-A0A9D4YUN4-F1
#
_entry.id   AF-A0A9D4YUN4-F1
#
_cell.length_a   1.000
_cell.length_b   1.000
_cell.length_c   1.000
_cell.angle_alpha   90.00
_cell.angle_beta   90.00
_cell.angle_gamma   90.00
#
_symmetry.space_group_name_H-M   'P 1'
#
loop_
_entity.id
_entity.type
_entity.pdbx_description
1 polymer ?
#
loop_
_entity_poly.entity_id
_entity_poly.type
_entity_poly.pdbx_seq_one_letter_code
_entity_poly.pdbx_strand_id
1 'polypeptide(L)'
;MRVVQAHAPGDPFSTSRGRRLHAHPPPLAAAASLVPALLAALLILSRAHGVGAAAGDTEQAVNSRDCPQHQRGSSILDLPDTSDCRRLVRLMASCLPSWNAAEVHVEPGSSCCEHAASFFTLQCHCWSSQFDGAVVAGVGGIDDACSPGTATDTSPGRLARQQQQQDEQQQQQQAQQPQAQLAGGGGNAAAESSTLSRLAGRVFGGGGSSQQQAIRLRTADTAQQQQDIRLYVGVLSASAKREARDAIRASWAQHPAAHRLRFFLARPADDALFAQVREEAVQKRDLVVLGHITEHYANITHQTLEVLRLAAADPTTTHVLKTDDDSYVHFGPLLHRLSTLPRERLFFGNIENPGGQPHREEGHQWHVSREEWPADRFPVWAHGAGYVLSADLAVEVAAGTAYAASVGGHLFKLEDIAVGSWLEWAAQQRGFELHLAQDKRFNFGGCRFGDLVSHYIKPQQQLCMWAQQGRCKGC
;
A
#
# COMPACT_ATOMS: atom_id res chain seq x y z
N MET A 1 -65.22 -6.21 -26.84
CA MET A 1 -66.53 -6.20 -26.14
C MET A 1 -66.85 -4.77 -25.66
N ARG A 2 -68.07 -4.53 -25.19
CA ARG A 2 -68.61 -3.27 -24.59
C ARG A 2 -67.83 -2.88 -23.29
N VAL A 3 -67.84 -1.67 -22.68
CA VAL A 3 -68.41 -0.29 -22.87
C VAL A 3 -67.70 0.63 -21.81
N VAL A 4 -67.22 1.87 -22.07
CA VAL A 4 -67.86 3.23 -21.94
C VAL A 4 -68.53 3.48 -20.56
N GLN A 5 -68.48 4.59 -19.80
CA GLN A 5 -68.04 6.01 -19.84
C GLN A 5 -67.43 6.36 -18.43
N ALA A 6 -66.61 7.37 -18.09
CA ALA A 6 -66.12 8.66 -18.64
C ALA A 6 -66.90 9.97 -18.25
N HIS A 7 -66.13 11.03 -17.89
CA HIS A 7 -66.46 12.46 -17.58
C HIS A 7 -66.78 12.93 -16.13
N ALA A 8 -66.53 14.23 -15.90
CA ALA A 8 -66.78 15.09 -14.72
C ALA A 8 -67.62 16.34 -15.18
N PRO A 9 -67.74 17.53 -14.52
CA PRO A 9 -67.36 18.01 -13.17
C PRO A 9 -68.51 18.78 -12.42
N GLY A 10 -68.24 19.50 -11.31
CA GLY A 10 -69.15 20.57 -10.81
C GLY A 10 -69.04 21.01 -9.32
N ASP A 11 -68.82 22.31 -9.10
CA ASP A 11 -69.01 23.10 -7.83
C ASP A 11 -70.50 23.58 -7.70
N PRO A 12 -71.03 24.31 -6.67
CA PRO A 12 -70.44 25.51 -6.00
C PRO A 12 -70.90 25.92 -4.55
N PHE A 13 -70.42 27.11 -4.10
CA PHE A 13 -70.92 28.04 -3.04
C PHE A 13 -70.66 27.77 -1.54
N SER A 14 -69.88 28.67 -0.90
CA SER A 14 -70.44 29.78 -0.08
C SER A 14 -69.39 30.88 0.22
N THR A 15 -69.81 31.97 0.89
CA THR A 15 -69.06 33.22 1.16
C THR A 15 -68.39 33.20 2.57
N SER A 16 -67.52 34.14 3.02
CA SER A 16 -67.42 35.58 2.73
C SER A 16 -66.09 36.25 3.21
N ARG A 17 -65.84 37.49 2.72
CA ARG A 17 -65.13 38.68 3.30
C ARG A 17 -63.91 38.48 4.24
N GLY A 18 -62.77 39.20 4.08
CA GLY A 18 -62.39 40.18 3.05
C GLY A 18 -61.24 41.15 3.44
N ARG A 19 -60.86 42.01 2.47
CA ARG A 19 -59.85 43.10 2.48
C ARG A 19 -58.35 42.73 2.49
N ARG A 20 -57.65 43.23 1.46
CA ARG A 20 -56.20 43.44 1.37
C ARG A 20 -55.87 44.90 1.70
N LEU A 21 -54.59 45.21 1.90
CA LEU A 21 -54.00 46.49 1.50
C LEU A 21 -52.75 46.22 0.64
N HIS A 22 -52.57 47.01 -0.42
CA HIS A 22 -51.37 47.08 -1.26
C HIS A 22 -50.78 48.49 -1.12
N ALA A 23 -49.46 48.62 -1.25
CA ALA A 23 -48.78 49.90 -1.50
C ALA A 23 -47.55 49.66 -2.39
N HIS A 24 -47.22 50.64 -3.25
CA HIS A 24 -46.08 50.63 -4.17
C HIS A 24 -45.04 51.70 -3.76
N PRO A 25 -43.76 51.58 -4.21
CA PRO A 25 -42.71 52.60 -4.02
C PRO A 25 -42.97 53.87 -4.87
N PRO A 26 -42.38 55.07 -4.58
CA PRO A 26 -40.93 55.37 -4.72
C PRO A 26 -40.46 56.45 -3.67
N PRO A 27 -39.44 57.35 -3.86
CA PRO A 27 -38.35 57.47 -4.86
C PRO A 27 -36.93 57.68 -4.24
N LEU A 28 -35.95 58.06 -5.08
CA LEU A 28 -34.56 58.46 -4.73
C LEU A 28 -34.42 59.97 -4.49
N ALA A 29 -33.56 60.41 -3.56
CA ALA A 29 -32.42 61.34 -3.81
C ALA A 29 -31.71 61.92 -2.55
N ALA A 30 -30.36 61.94 -2.63
CA ALA A 30 -29.40 62.93 -2.09
C ALA A 30 -29.09 63.09 -0.58
N ALA A 31 -27.78 63.35 -0.34
CA ALA A 31 -27.10 63.84 0.89
C ALA A 31 -27.10 62.93 2.14
N ALA A 32 -26.06 62.90 2.99
CA ALA A 32 -24.63 63.23 2.83
C ALA A 32 -23.84 62.64 4.02
N SER A 33 -22.51 62.49 3.89
CA SER A 33 -21.53 62.22 4.98
C SER A 33 -21.67 60.92 5.80
N LEU A 34 -20.72 59.98 5.61
CA LEU A 34 -19.92 59.37 6.70
C LEU A 34 -18.97 58.27 6.16
N VAL A 35 -17.87 58.70 5.53
CA VAL A 35 -16.66 57.90 5.29
C VAL A 35 -15.52 58.85 5.68
N PRO A 36 -14.76 58.62 6.77
CA PRO A 36 -13.97 57.39 6.95
C PRO A 36 -13.90 56.85 8.40
N ALA A 37 -14.19 55.55 8.62
CA ALA A 37 -14.10 54.95 9.97
C ALA A 37 -13.76 53.44 10.01
N LEU A 38 -13.08 52.87 9.00
CA LEU A 38 -12.81 51.42 8.95
C LEU A 38 -11.56 51.01 8.15
N LEU A 39 -10.52 51.87 8.11
CA LEU A 39 -9.32 51.65 7.28
C LEU A 39 -7.99 52.05 7.98
N ALA A 40 -7.97 52.02 9.31
CA ALA A 40 -6.83 52.45 10.14
C ALA A 40 -6.48 51.44 11.26
N ALA A 41 -6.62 50.14 10.99
CA ALA A 41 -6.45 49.06 11.97
C ALA A 41 -5.64 47.84 11.46
N LEU A 42 -4.90 47.99 10.36
CA LEU A 42 -4.18 46.87 9.70
C LEU A 42 -2.73 47.18 9.30
N LEU A 43 -2.19 48.33 9.72
CA LEU A 43 -0.78 48.69 9.61
C LEU A 43 -0.34 49.35 10.92
N ILE A 44 0.95 49.19 11.27
CA ILE A 44 1.57 49.56 12.56
C ILE A 44 1.22 48.59 13.71
N LEU A 45 1.89 47.43 13.73
CA LEU A 45 2.53 46.89 14.94
C LEU A 45 3.56 45.82 14.53
N SER A 46 4.74 46.29 14.15
CA SER A 46 5.91 45.44 13.88
C SER A 46 7.15 46.18 14.37
N ARG A 47 8.04 45.45 15.06
CA ARG A 47 9.24 45.94 15.78
C ARG A 47 8.96 46.87 16.97
N ALA A 48 8.98 46.30 18.19
CA ALA A 48 9.91 46.72 19.24
C ALA A 48 9.82 45.78 20.47
N HIS A 49 10.91 45.77 21.26
CA HIS A 49 11.10 45.10 22.56
C HIS A 49 11.35 43.59 22.54
N GLY A 50 12.59 43.24 22.91
CA GLY A 50 12.95 41.94 23.47
C GLY A 50 13.59 42.14 24.85
N VAL A 51 13.95 41.02 25.49
CA VAL A 51 14.70 40.93 26.76
C VAL A 51 14.00 41.54 27.99
N GLY A 52 13.18 40.71 28.64
CA GLY A 52 12.89 40.77 30.08
C GLY A 52 12.98 39.35 30.63
N ALA A 53 13.70 39.14 31.74
CA ALA A 53 14.09 37.80 32.19
C ALA A 53 13.55 37.46 33.60
N ALA A 54 13.55 36.15 33.87
CA ALA A 54 13.05 35.47 35.08
C ALA A 54 11.51 35.41 35.20
N ALA A 55 10.93 34.33 35.75
CA ALA A 55 11.56 33.19 36.44
C ALA A 55 10.92 31.83 36.10
N GLY A 56 11.77 30.80 36.01
CA GLY A 56 11.44 29.46 36.50
C GLY A 56 10.58 28.55 35.62
N ASP A 57 11.16 28.01 34.55
CA ASP A 57 11.05 26.57 34.26
C ASP A 57 12.31 26.10 33.52
N THR A 58 12.73 24.84 33.72
CA THR A 58 13.98 24.32 33.11
C THR A 58 13.72 23.64 31.77
N GLU A 59 13.89 24.42 30.70
CA GLU A 59 13.87 23.93 29.33
C GLU A 59 15.01 22.93 29.09
N GLN A 60 14.67 21.64 29.03
CA GLN A 60 15.62 20.59 28.66
C GLN A 60 15.95 20.72 27.18
N ALA A 61 17.23 20.94 26.86
CA ALA A 61 17.70 20.95 25.48
C ALA A 61 17.49 19.56 24.86
N VAL A 62 16.46 19.44 24.01
CA VAL A 62 16.15 18.19 23.30
C VAL A 62 17.27 17.92 22.30
N ASN A 63 18.01 16.85 22.54
CA ASN A 63 19.06 16.35 21.65
C ASN A 63 18.43 15.93 20.31
N SER A 64 18.95 16.45 19.18
CA SER A 64 18.39 16.20 17.84
C SER A 64 18.43 14.72 17.43
N ARG A 65 19.33 13.91 18.02
CA ARG A 65 19.38 12.46 17.81
C ARG A 65 18.32 11.68 18.60
N ASP A 66 17.68 12.27 19.62
CA ASP A 66 16.62 11.62 20.40
C ASP A 66 15.25 11.74 19.70
N CYS A 67 14.50 10.64 19.69
CA CYS A 67 13.19 10.59 19.04
C CYS A 67 12.06 11.02 19.99
N PRO A 68 11.07 11.80 19.50
CA PRO A 68 9.96 12.26 20.33
C PRO A 68 9.13 11.07 20.83
N GLN A 69 8.85 11.02 22.14
CA GLN A 69 7.97 10.01 22.70
C GLN A 69 6.52 10.31 22.33
N HIS A 70 5.89 9.43 21.55
CA HIS A 70 4.47 9.52 21.23
C HIS A 70 3.62 9.53 22.51
N GLN A 71 2.95 10.66 22.77
CA GLN A 71 1.93 10.72 23.82
C GLN A 71 0.74 9.83 23.43
N ARG A 72 0.22 9.05 24.38
CA ARG A 72 -0.98 8.23 24.18
C ARG A 72 -2.16 9.13 23.85
N GLY A 73 -2.61 9.10 22.60
CA GLY A 73 -3.66 9.99 22.07
C GLY A 73 -3.20 10.89 20.91
N SER A 74 -1.90 10.95 20.60
CA SER A 74 -1.42 11.54 19.34
C SER A 74 -1.97 10.77 18.13
N SER A 75 -2.37 11.50 17.10
CA SER A 75 -2.95 10.98 15.87
C SER A 75 -1.86 10.50 14.90
N ILE A 76 -2.23 9.66 13.95
CA ILE A 76 -1.35 9.35 12.80
C ILE A 76 -1.18 10.55 11.85
N LEU A 77 -1.99 11.61 12.03
CA LEU A 77 -1.79 12.93 11.44
C LEU A 77 -0.68 13.76 12.12
N ASP A 78 -0.23 13.35 13.31
CA ASP A 78 0.93 13.94 14.00
C ASP A 78 2.26 13.27 13.54
N LEU A 79 2.20 12.36 12.56
CA LEU A 79 3.39 11.95 11.80
C LEU A 79 3.85 13.13 10.93
N PRO A 80 5.10 13.62 11.06
CA PRO A 80 5.59 14.72 10.25
C PRO A 80 5.69 14.33 8.78
N ASP A 81 5.59 15.31 7.89
CA ASP A 81 5.79 15.07 6.46
C ASP A 81 7.24 14.62 6.20
N THR A 82 7.38 13.42 5.64
CA THR A 82 8.67 12.83 5.28
C THR A 82 9.07 13.12 3.83
N SER A 83 8.37 14.02 3.12
CA SER A 83 8.72 14.43 1.76
C SER A 83 10.18 14.89 1.63
N ASP A 84 10.64 15.76 2.53
CA ASP A 84 12.05 16.19 2.57
C ASP A 84 13.00 15.08 3.05
N CYS A 85 12.61 14.23 4.00
CA CYS A 85 13.42 13.04 4.36
C CYS A 85 13.64 12.10 3.14
N ARG A 86 12.59 11.85 2.35
CA ARG A 86 12.63 11.06 1.11
C ARG A 86 13.46 11.74 0.02
N ARG A 87 13.48 13.08 0.00
CA ARG A 87 14.33 13.89 -0.89
C ARG A 87 15.80 13.83 -0.47
N LEU A 88 16.11 13.96 0.82
CA LEU A 88 17.46 13.82 1.38
C LEU A 88 18.05 12.44 1.09
N VAL A 89 17.30 11.35 1.29
CA VAL A 89 17.74 9.99 0.94
C VAL A 89 18.09 9.85 -0.55
N ARG A 90 17.34 10.51 -1.45
CA ARG A 90 17.65 10.53 -2.90
C ARG A 90 18.90 11.35 -3.22
N LEU A 91 19.13 12.47 -2.51
CA LEU A 91 20.32 13.31 -2.67
C LEU A 91 21.58 12.62 -2.11
N MET A 92 21.45 11.78 -1.08
CA MET A 92 22.52 10.97 -0.52
C MET A 92 22.76 9.64 -1.26
N ALA A 93 21.95 9.29 -2.27
CA ALA A 93 21.99 7.96 -2.90
C ALA A 93 23.34 7.61 -3.56
N SER A 94 24.14 8.61 -3.95
CA SER A 94 25.51 8.45 -4.45
C SER A 94 26.59 8.47 -3.37
N CYS A 95 26.23 8.87 -2.14
CA CYS A 95 27.11 8.91 -0.96
C CYS A 95 27.01 7.61 -0.13
N LEU A 96 25.88 6.90 -0.22
CA LEU A 96 25.64 5.67 0.54
C LEU A 96 26.62 4.56 0.13
N PRO A 97 27.19 3.82 1.10
CA PRO A 97 28.12 2.74 0.81
C PRO A 97 27.45 1.62 0.00
N SER A 98 28.19 1.05 -0.96
CA SER A 98 27.79 -0.22 -1.57
C SER A 98 27.78 -1.33 -0.50
N TRP A 99 26.89 -2.32 -0.64
CA TRP A 99 26.53 -3.30 0.40
C TRP A 99 27.66 -4.19 0.95
N ASN A 100 28.90 -4.04 0.46
CA ASN A 100 30.10 -4.75 0.92
C ASN A 100 31.24 -3.81 1.42
N ALA A 101 31.05 -2.49 1.48
CA ALA A 101 32.08 -1.55 1.92
C ALA A 101 32.16 -1.51 3.46
N ALA A 102 33.36 -1.76 4.01
CA ALA A 102 33.60 -1.80 5.46
C ALA A 102 33.84 -0.41 6.07
N GLU A 103 34.20 0.59 5.26
CA GLU A 103 34.48 1.97 5.69
C GLU A 103 33.72 2.96 4.79
N VAL A 104 33.26 4.07 5.38
CA VAL A 104 32.55 5.15 4.70
C VAL A 104 33.53 6.32 4.49
N HIS A 105 34.09 6.43 3.30
CA HIS A 105 34.96 7.55 2.93
C HIS A 105 34.13 8.71 2.38
N VAL A 106 33.98 9.79 3.16
CA VAL A 106 33.29 11.02 2.76
C VAL A 106 34.16 12.21 3.14
N GLU A 107 34.35 13.14 2.21
CA GLU A 107 35.11 14.37 2.47
C GLU A 107 34.37 15.28 3.47
N PRO A 108 35.01 15.72 4.58
CA PRO A 108 34.39 16.62 5.54
C PRO A 108 33.96 17.94 4.91
N GLY A 109 32.71 18.35 5.17
CA GLY A 109 32.12 19.55 4.55
C GLY A 109 31.64 19.35 3.10
N SER A 110 31.60 18.11 2.59
CA SER A 110 30.87 17.80 1.36
C SER A 110 29.35 17.86 1.58
N SER A 111 28.58 18.01 0.50
CA SER A 111 27.11 17.98 0.56
C SER A 111 26.56 16.63 1.04
N CYS A 112 27.33 15.54 0.99
CA CYS A 112 26.98 14.28 1.65
C CYS A 112 26.85 14.48 3.17
N CYS A 113 27.79 15.20 3.80
CA CYS A 113 27.73 15.55 5.22
C CYS A 113 26.54 16.47 5.54
N GLU A 114 26.32 17.51 4.73
CA GLU A 114 25.21 18.46 4.93
C GLU A 114 23.85 17.76 4.89
N HIS A 115 23.64 16.84 3.94
CA HIS A 115 22.39 16.08 3.85
C HIS A 115 22.23 15.04 4.96
N ALA A 116 23.32 14.42 5.43
CA ALA A 116 23.28 13.46 6.55
C ALA A 116 22.95 14.14 7.88
N ALA A 117 23.62 15.26 8.20
CA ALA A 117 23.30 16.07 9.38
C ALA A 117 21.86 16.61 9.29
N SER A 118 21.39 16.99 8.09
CA SER A 118 20.00 17.40 7.88
C SER A 118 19.01 16.26 8.12
N PHE A 119 19.35 15.02 7.76
CA PHE A 119 18.49 13.84 7.96
C PHE A 119 18.27 13.54 9.45
N PHE A 120 19.30 13.65 10.29
CA PHE A 120 19.15 13.52 11.74
C PHE A 120 18.51 14.75 12.38
N THR A 121 18.81 15.96 11.90
CA THR A 121 18.19 17.21 12.40
C THR A 121 16.68 17.26 12.14
N LEU A 122 16.20 16.70 11.03
CA LEU A 122 14.78 16.52 10.72
C LEU A 122 14.18 15.24 11.33
N GLN A 123 14.91 14.56 12.22
CA GLN A 123 14.49 13.32 12.91
C GLN A 123 14.03 12.19 11.96
N CYS A 124 14.55 12.15 10.73
CA CYS A 124 14.13 11.18 9.71
C CYS A 124 14.42 9.72 10.12
N HIS A 125 15.41 9.50 10.99
CA HIS A 125 15.73 8.19 11.58
C HIS A 125 14.63 7.66 12.51
N CYS A 126 13.89 8.53 13.19
CA CYS A 126 12.76 8.17 14.03
C CYS A 126 11.60 7.57 13.21
N TRP A 127 11.50 7.94 11.94
CA TRP A 127 10.52 7.45 10.98
C TRP A 127 11.06 6.32 10.10
N SER A 128 12.11 5.63 10.57
CA SER A 128 12.82 4.54 9.89
C SER A 128 11.92 3.44 9.31
N SER A 129 10.70 3.20 9.83
CA SER A 129 9.74 2.27 9.19
C SER A 129 9.23 2.70 7.80
N GLN A 130 9.53 3.92 7.34
CA GLN A 130 9.31 4.41 5.97
C GLN A 130 10.56 4.34 5.08
N PHE A 131 11.67 3.79 5.58
CA PHE A 131 12.97 3.70 4.91
C PHE A 131 13.55 2.28 5.04
N ASP A 132 14.53 1.94 4.22
CA ASP A 132 15.29 0.69 4.43
C ASP A 132 16.20 0.85 5.65
N GLY A 133 16.24 -0.13 6.55
CA GLY A 133 17.13 -0.11 7.72
C GLY A 133 18.61 -0.01 7.35
N ALA A 134 19.01 -0.57 6.20
CA ALA A 134 20.36 -0.42 5.66
C ALA A 134 20.63 1.01 5.15
N VAL A 135 19.61 1.72 4.65
CA VAL A 135 19.74 3.14 4.28
C VAL A 135 19.91 4.00 5.54
N VAL A 136 19.11 3.78 6.59
CA VAL A 136 19.23 4.53 7.84
C VAL A 136 20.60 4.29 8.51
N ALA A 137 21.08 3.05 8.52
CA ALA A 137 22.43 2.72 8.99
C ALA A 137 23.53 3.37 8.12
N GLY A 138 23.37 3.37 6.80
CA GLY A 138 24.30 4.00 5.86
C GLY A 138 24.38 5.53 6.03
N VAL A 139 23.26 6.22 6.27
CA VAL A 139 23.25 7.65 6.59
C VAL A 139 23.92 7.92 7.94
N GLY A 140 23.71 7.07 8.95
CA GLY A 140 24.42 7.15 10.23
C GLY A 140 25.94 7.04 10.08
N GLY A 141 26.42 6.10 9.27
CA GLY A 141 27.84 5.97 8.96
C GLY A 141 28.46 7.17 8.24
N ILE A 142 27.66 7.96 7.49
CA ILE A 142 28.10 9.23 6.90
C ILE A 142 28.14 10.32 7.98
N ASP A 143 27.10 10.47 8.80
CA ASP A 143 27.00 11.51 9.83
C ASP A 143 28.10 11.36 10.90
N ASP A 144 28.38 10.13 11.35
CA ASP A 144 29.45 9.86 12.31
C ASP A 144 30.86 9.99 11.69
N ALA A 145 31.03 9.84 10.37
CA ALA A 145 32.29 10.12 9.67
C ALA A 145 32.53 11.63 9.43
N CYS A 146 31.45 12.39 9.26
CA CYS A 146 31.49 13.85 9.10
C CYS A 146 31.58 14.62 10.43
N SER A 147 31.40 13.95 11.57
CA SER A 147 31.35 14.57 12.91
C SER A 147 32.75 14.88 13.48
N PRO A 148 33.04 16.13 13.92
CA PRO A 148 34.34 16.51 14.47
C PRO A 148 34.55 15.99 15.90
N GLY A 149 34.89 14.71 16.04
CA GLY A 149 35.25 14.09 17.32
C GLY A 149 35.47 12.57 17.28
N THR A 150 34.97 11.89 16.25
CA THR A 150 34.96 10.42 16.09
C THR A 150 36.23 9.83 15.45
N ALA A 151 37.38 10.48 15.66
CA ALA A 151 38.69 9.91 15.34
C ALA A 151 39.06 8.78 16.33
N THR A 152 38.38 7.64 16.24
CA THR A 152 38.58 6.50 17.14
C THR A 152 39.85 5.73 16.82
N ASP A 153 40.94 6.16 17.47
CA ASP A 153 42.16 5.42 17.81
C ASP A 153 42.27 3.99 17.23
N THR A 154 42.90 3.88 16.05
CA THR A 154 43.22 2.61 15.38
C THR A 154 44.43 1.89 15.99
N SER A 155 44.53 1.89 17.32
CA SER A 155 45.57 1.17 18.05
C SER A 155 45.44 -0.36 17.90
N PRO A 156 46.50 -1.10 17.50
CA PRO A 156 46.42 -2.54 17.15
C PRO A 156 45.94 -3.51 18.25
N GLY A 157 45.83 -3.07 19.50
CA GLY A 157 45.60 -3.93 20.66
C GLY A 157 44.22 -4.60 20.76
N ARG A 158 43.20 -4.14 20.01
CA ARG A 158 41.85 -4.73 20.08
C ARG A 158 41.68 -5.92 19.11
N LEU A 159 42.16 -5.81 17.88
CA LEU A 159 42.11 -6.89 16.89
C LEU A 159 42.89 -8.13 17.38
N ALA A 160 44.09 -7.95 17.93
CA ALA A 160 44.90 -9.05 18.46
C ALA A 160 44.17 -9.88 19.54
N ARG A 161 43.34 -9.24 20.38
CA ARG A 161 42.55 -9.93 21.41
C ARG A 161 41.34 -10.68 20.84
N GLN A 162 40.71 -10.16 19.79
CA GLN A 162 39.62 -10.87 19.10
C GLN A 162 40.15 -12.06 18.28
N GLN A 163 41.32 -11.93 17.66
CA GLN A 163 41.99 -13.03 16.96
C GLN A 163 42.26 -14.21 17.92
N GLN A 164 42.92 -13.96 19.06
CA GLN A 164 43.19 -14.99 20.07
C GLN A 164 41.92 -15.70 20.55
N GLN A 165 40.84 -14.97 20.82
CA GLN A 165 39.58 -15.56 21.28
C GLN A 165 38.86 -16.39 20.20
N GLN A 166 39.08 -16.09 18.91
CA GLN A 166 38.58 -16.90 17.80
C GLN A 166 39.42 -18.17 17.59
N ASP A 167 40.75 -18.06 17.69
CA ASP A 167 41.66 -19.20 17.57
C ASP A 167 41.45 -20.23 18.71
N GLU A 168 41.25 -19.75 19.95
CA GLU A 168 40.90 -20.60 21.10
C GLU A 168 39.56 -21.34 20.91
N GLN A 169 38.56 -20.69 20.30
CA GLN A 169 37.28 -21.33 20.00
C GLN A 169 37.36 -22.34 18.85
N GLN A 170 38.17 -22.08 17.81
CA GLN A 170 38.38 -23.06 16.73
C GLN A 170 39.11 -24.33 17.22
N GLN A 171 40.10 -24.19 18.10
CA GLN A 171 40.80 -25.35 18.66
C GLN A 171 39.87 -26.24 19.51
N GLN A 172 38.91 -25.66 20.24
CA GLN A 172 37.94 -26.44 21.02
C GLN A 172 36.93 -27.20 20.13
N GLN A 173 36.57 -26.67 18.95
CA GLN A 173 35.64 -27.34 18.04
C GLN A 173 36.25 -28.49 17.23
N GLN A 174 37.57 -28.48 16.99
CA GLN A 174 38.24 -29.57 16.26
C GLN A 174 38.46 -30.85 17.09
N ALA A 175 38.19 -30.83 18.39
CA ALA A 175 38.41 -31.96 19.30
C ALA A 175 37.34 -33.07 19.26
N GLN A 176 36.27 -32.95 18.45
CA GLN A 176 35.12 -33.88 18.47
C GLN A 176 34.64 -34.35 17.07
N GLN A 177 35.52 -34.95 16.26
CA GLN A 177 35.10 -35.79 15.12
C GLN A 177 35.95 -37.08 14.99
N PRO A 178 35.33 -38.28 14.88
CA PRO A 178 36.04 -39.50 14.49
C PRO A 178 36.41 -39.49 13.01
N GLN A 179 37.57 -40.07 12.67
CA GLN A 179 38.02 -40.23 11.28
C GLN A 179 37.32 -41.39 10.56
N ALA A 180 37.04 -41.21 9.27
CA ALA A 180 36.76 -42.29 8.32
C ALA A 180 37.37 -41.94 6.95
N GLN A 181 38.05 -42.89 6.30
CA GLN A 181 38.77 -42.67 5.03
C GLN A 181 38.25 -43.54 3.87
N LEU A 182 38.09 -42.87 2.72
CA LEU A 182 38.48 -43.31 1.36
C LEU A 182 38.10 -44.72 0.84
N ALA A 183 37.09 -44.76 -0.03
CA ALA A 183 37.13 -45.43 -1.35
C ALA A 183 35.99 -44.86 -2.25
N GLY A 184 36.07 -44.82 -3.57
CA GLY A 184 37.21 -45.10 -4.47
C GLY A 184 36.77 -45.37 -5.92
N GLY A 185 36.92 -44.40 -6.83
CA GLY A 185 36.65 -44.51 -8.27
C GLY A 185 35.19 -44.24 -8.70
N GLY A 186 34.90 -43.93 -9.97
CA GLY A 186 35.83 -43.56 -11.05
C GLY A 186 35.29 -43.81 -12.48
N GLY A 187 35.36 -42.79 -13.35
CA GLY A 187 35.34 -42.95 -14.82
C GLY A 187 34.07 -42.53 -15.57
N ASN A 188 34.25 -41.58 -16.49
CA ASN A 188 33.79 -41.54 -17.90
C ASN A 188 32.29 -41.69 -18.27
N ALA A 189 31.82 -41.26 -19.46
CA ALA A 189 32.16 -40.16 -20.38
C ALA A 189 31.17 -40.21 -21.57
N ALA A 190 30.91 -39.07 -22.25
CA ALA A 190 30.24 -39.00 -23.56
C ALA A 190 28.77 -39.53 -23.62
N ALA A 191 27.97 -39.31 -24.67
CA ALA A 191 27.82 -38.18 -25.61
C ALA A 191 26.47 -38.33 -26.36
N GLU A 192 26.22 -37.44 -27.34
CA GLU A 192 25.13 -37.49 -28.35
C GLU A 192 23.72 -37.10 -27.80
N SER A 193 22.90 -36.24 -28.44
CA SER A 193 22.52 -36.06 -29.86
C SER A 193 21.53 -37.18 -30.31
N SER A 194 20.45 -36.93 -31.05
CA SER A 194 20.08 -35.76 -31.86
C SER A 194 18.55 -35.59 -32.03
N THR A 195 18.15 -34.36 -32.40
CA THR A 195 17.08 -34.03 -33.37
C THR A 195 15.86 -34.96 -33.55
N LEU A 196 14.69 -34.50 -33.11
CA LEU A 196 13.42 -34.74 -33.84
C LEU A 196 12.50 -33.50 -33.79
N SER A 197 12.72 -32.57 -34.73
CA SER A 197 11.81 -31.46 -35.00
C SER A 197 11.58 -31.35 -36.50
N ARG A 198 10.45 -31.92 -36.97
CA ARG A 198 9.79 -31.73 -38.29
C ARG A 198 8.67 -32.75 -38.46
N LEU A 199 7.41 -32.30 -38.31
CA LEU A 199 6.14 -32.81 -38.87
C LEU A 199 5.01 -32.22 -38.01
N ALA A 200 3.93 -31.64 -38.54
CA ALA A 200 3.60 -31.38 -39.93
C ALA A 200 2.88 -30.02 -40.08
N GLY A 201 3.28 -29.23 -41.08
CA GLY A 201 2.52 -28.06 -41.54
C GLY A 201 2.16 -28.24 -43.01
N ARG A 202 0.95 -28.74 -43.30
CA ARG A 202 0.41 -28.88 -44.69
C ARG A 202 -1.09 -29.24 -44.77
N VAL A 203 -1.97 -28.40 -44.20
CA VAL A 203 -3.39 -28.33 -44.61
C VAL A 203 -3.82 -26.85 -44.62
N PHE A 204 -4.81 -26.51 -45.44
CA PHE A 204 -5.44 -25.18 -45.56
C PHE A 204 -4.55 -24.05 -46.09
N GLY A 205 -4.42 -23.99 -47.42
CA GLY A 205 -4.23 -22.73 -48.14
C GLY A 205 -5.57 -22.21 -48.67
N GLY A 206 -5.71 -20.89 -48.79
CA GLY A 206 -6.83 -20.21 -49.45
C GLY A 206 -7.86 -19.57 -48.50
N GLY A 207 -8.22 -18.32 -48.78
CA GLY A 207 -9.48 -17.71 -48.29
C GLY A 207 -9.53 -17.26 -46.83
N GLY A 208 -8.48 -16.63 -46.30
CA GLY A 208 -8.58 -15.94 -45.00
C GLY A 208 -9.59 -14.79 -45.05
N SER A 209 -10.77 -14.98 -44.47
CA SER A 209 -11.83 -13.97 -44.48
C SER A 209 -11.46 -12.76 -43.60
N SER A 210 -12.08 -11.60 -43.86
CA SER A 210 -11.92 -10.40 -43.04
C SER A 210 -12.22 -10.66 -41.55
N GLN A 211 -13.16 -11.56 -41.24
CA GLN A 211 -13.39 -12.04 -39.87
C GLN A 211 -12.19 -12.81 -39.30
N GLN A 212 -11.60 -13.76 -40.03
CA GLN A 212 -10.42 -14.48 -39.53
C GLN A 212 -9.22 -13.54 -39.32
N GLN A 213 -9.05 -12.56 -40.19
CA GLN A 213 -7.97 -11.57 -40.08
C GLN A 213 -8.22 -10.59 -38.91
N ALA A 214 -9.47 -10.13 -38.72
CA ALA A 214 -9.86 -9.31 -37.58
C ALA A 214 -9.80 -10.08 -36.24
N ILE A 215 -10.11 -11.38 -36.22
CA ILE A 215 -9.91 -12.25 -35.05
C ILE A 215 -8.43 -12.33 -34.70
N ARG A 216 -7.55 -12.60 -35.69
CA ARG A 216 -6.09 -12.65 -35.46
C ARG A 216 -5.54 -11.32 -34.92
N LEU A 217 -5.95 -10.21 -35.51
CA LEU A 217 -5.56 -8.87 -35.04
C LEU A 217 -6.04 -8.63 -33.60
N ARG A 218 -7.32 -8.88 -33.29
CA ARG A 218 -7.83 -8.77 -31.92
C ARG A 218 -7.12 -9.68 -30.92
N THR A 219 -6.75 -10.91 -31.30
CA THR A 219 -5.96 -11.79 -30.41
C THR A 219 -4.53 -11.31 -30.23
N ALA A 220 -3.92 -10.65 -31.23
CA ALA A 220 -2.61 -10.03 -31.10
C ALA A 220 -2.67 -8.79 -30.20
N ASP A 221 -3.64 -7.90 -30.41
CA ASP A 221 -3.89 -6.74 -29.56
C ASP A 221 -4.14 -7.16 -28.11
N THR A 222 -4.99 -8.16 -27.88
CA THR A 222 -5.29 -8.69 -26.54
C THR A 222 -4.03 -9.27 -25.88
N ALA A 223 -3.23 -10.06 -26.62
CA ALA A 223 -1.99 -10.63 -26.09
C ALA A 223 -0.93 -9.55 -25.80
N GLN A 224 -0.84 -8.50 -26.63
CA GLN A 224 0.09 -7.40 -26.44
C GLN A 224 -0.33 -6.48 -25.28
N GLN A 225 -1.63 -6.20 -25.13
CA GLN A 225 -2.20 -5.56 -23.94
C GLN A 225 -1.94 -6.40 -22.67
N GLN A 226 -2.05 -7.72 -22.76
CA GLN A 226 -1.79 -8.63 -21.65
C GLN A 226 -0.30 -8.63 -21.20
N GLN A 227 0.65 -8.33 -22.11
CA GLN A 227 2.07 -8.15 -21.76
C GLN A 227 2.41 -6.78 -21.19
N ASP A 228 1.54 -5.78 -21.36
CA ASP A 228 1.74 -4.42 -20.83
C ASP A 228 1.13 -4.24 -19.42
N ILE A 229 0.28 -5.18 -18.95
CA ILE A 229 -0.24 -5.17 -17.59
C ILE A 229 0.85 -5.61 -16.60
N ARG A 230 1.36 -4.64 -15.84
CA ARG A 230 2.23 -4.87 -14.67
C ARG A 230 1.41 -4.71 -13.41
N LEU A 231 1.23 -5.81 -12.67
CA LEU A 231 0.51 -5.84 -11.39
C LEU A 231 1.50 -5.66 -10.23
N TYR A 232 1.22 -4.67 -9.38
CA TYR A 232 1.67 -4.69 -7.99
C TYR A 232 0.68 -5.52 -7.18
N VAL A 233 1.16 -6.47 -6.39
CA VAL A 233 0.36 -7.40 -5.60
C VAL A 233 0.67 -7.21 -4.12
N GLY A 234 -0.28 -6.64 -3.40
CA GLY A 234 -0.27 -6.58 -1.94
C GLY A 234 -1.02 -7.77 -1.36
N VAL A 235 -0.30 -8.66 -0.69
CA VAL A 235 -0.89 -9.77 0.07
C VAL A 235 -0.92 -9.37 1.54
N LEU A 236 -2.11 -9.26 2.13
CA LEU A 236 -2.22 -9.01 3.57
C LEU A 236 -2.01 -10.33 4.32
N SER A 237 -1.16 -10.28 5.35
CA SER A 237 -0.78 -11.48 6.11
C SER A 237 -0.56 -11.16 7.58
N ALA A 238 -0.83 -12.14 8.44
CA ALA A 238 -0.55 -12.07 9.88
C ALA A 238 0.82 -12.69 10.21
N SER A 239 1.50 -12.22 11.24
CA SER A 239 2.88 -12.59 11.58
C SER A 239 3.10 -14.11 11.65
N ALA A 240 2.18 -14.83 12.30
CA ALA A 240 2.22 -16.29 12.44
C ALA A 240 1.98 -17.08 11.14
N LYS A 241 1.46 -16.45 10.06
CA LYS A 241 1.07 -17.12 8.80
C LYS A 241 2.26 -17.43 7.86
N ARG A 242 3.42 -17.78 8.42
CA ARG A 242 4.64 -18.09 7.65
C ARG A 242 4.44 -19.17 6.58
N GLU A 243 3.69 -20.24 6.90
CA GLU A 243 3.38 -21.32 5.95
C GLU A 243 2.57 -20.80 4.74
N ALA A 244 1.61 -19.89 4.95
CA ALA A 244 0.82 -19.31 3.88
C ALA A 244 1.68 -18.46 2.94
N ARG A 245 2.57 -17.61 3.49
CA ARG A 245 3.51 -16.82 2.69
C ARG A 245 4.46 -17.69 1.88
N ASP A 246 5.06 -18.72 2.49
CA ASP A 246 5.94 -19.63 1.76
C ASP A 246 5.19 -20.51 0.74
N ALA A 247 3.93 -20.88 0.98
CA ALA A 247 3.10 -21.54 -0.02
C ALA A 247 2.73 -20.62 -1.20
N ILE A 248 2.43 -19.34 -0.95
CA ILE A 248 2.19 -18.33 -2.00
C ILE A 248 3.45 -18.18 -2.87
N ARG A 249 4.62 -17.95 -2.25
CA ARG A 249 5.93 -17.88 -2.93
C ARG A 249 6.21 -19.10 -3.79
N ALA A 250 5.90 -20.30 -3.29
CA ALA A 250 6.08 -21.57 -3.99
C ALA A 250 4.95 -21.93 -4.97
N SER A 251 3.93 -21.08 -5.13
CA SER A 251 2.79 -21.33 -6.03
C SER A 251 2.55 -20.15 -6.99
N TRP A 252 1.38 -19.53 -6.94
CA TRP A 252 0.89 -18.57 -7.93
C TRP A 252 1.72 -17.28 -8.02
N ALA A 253 2.50 -16.93 -6.99
CA ALA A 253 3.44 -15.81 -7.02
C ALA A 253 4.56 -15.98 -8.05
N GLN A 254 4.84 -17.20 -8.52
CA GLN A 254 5.85 -17.46 -9.56
C GLN A 254 5.43 -16.99 -10.96
N HIS A 255 4.18 -16.53 -11.15
CA HIS A 255 3.69 -16.11 -12.45
C HIS A 255 4.34 -14.77 -12.90
N PRO A 256 4.93 -14.67 -14.11
CA PRO A 256 5.74 -13.50 -14.52
C PRO A 256 5.06 -12.12 -14.46
N ALA A 257 3.73 -12.07 -14.50
CA ALA A 257 2.96 -10.82 -14.38
C ALA A 257 2.84 -10.29 -12.94
N ALA A 258 3.27 -11.04 -11.93
CA ALA A 258 3.41 -10.59 -10.54
C ALA A 258 4.61 -9.63 -10.40
N HIS A 259 4.57 -8.50 -11.11
CA HIS A 259 5.71 -7.60 -11.32
C HIS A 259 6.37 -7.14 -10.01
N ARG A 260 5.54 -6.87 -9.01
CA ARG A 260 5.91 -6.78 -7.60
C ARG A 260 4.90 -7.60 -6.81
N LEU A 261 5.36 -8.54 -5.99
CA LEU A 261 4.55 -9.11 -4.91
C LEU A 261 5.19 -8.76 -3.58
N ARG A 262 4.38 -8.32 -2.61
CA ARG A 262 4.81 -8.00 -1.24
C ARG A 262 3.78 -8.48 -0.22
N PHE A 263 4.27 -9.01 0.89
CA PHE A 263 3.46 -9.39 2.05
C PHE A 263 3.45 -8.24 3.05
N PHE A 264 2.26 -7.77 3.43
CA PHE A 264 2.09 -6.66 4.36
C PHE A 264 1.66 -7.18 5.72
N LEU A 265 2.47 -6.94 6.75
CA LEU A 265 2.28 -7.39 8.12
C LEU A 265 2.22 -6.18 9.07
N ALA A 266 1.50 -6.33 10.17
CA ALA A 266 1.58 -5.43 11.33
C ALA A 266 2.56 -6.02 12.38
N ARG A 267 2.85 -5.29 13.47
CA ARG A 267 3.69 -5.80 14.56
C ARG A 267 2.87 -6.74 15.47
N PRO A 268 3.29 -8.00 15.69
CA PRO A 268 2.65 -8.87 16.66
C PRO A 268 3.02 -8.43 18.09
N ALA A 269 2.17 -8.77 19.06
CA ALA A 269 2.42 -8.49 20.48
C ALA A 269 3.52 -9.37 21.10
N ASP A 270 3.87 -10.49 20.45
CA ASP A 270 4.96 -11.39 20.84
C ASP A 270 6.26 -10.96 20.15
N ASP A 271 7.26 -10.54 20.93
CA ASP A 271 8.57 -10.10 20.44
C ASP A 271 9.44 -11.24 19.88
N ALA A 272 9.21 -12.49 20.30
CA ALA A 272 9.89 -13.67 19.74
C ALA A 272 9.31 -14.04 18.36
N LEU A 273 8.00 -13.91 18.19
CA LEU A 273 7.37 -13.97 16.85
C LEU A 273 7.82 -12.78 15.98
N PHE A 274 7.89 -11.57 16.54
CA PHE A 274 8.39 -10.41 15.80
C PHE A 274 9.85 -10.58 15.37
N ALA A 275 10.69 -11.27 16.16
CA ALA A 275 12.06 -11.60 15.77
C ALA A 275 12.10 -12.53 14.53
N GLN A 276 11.26 -13.58 14.50
CA GLN A 276 11.13 -14.47 13.33
C GLN A 276 10.64 -13.73 12.08
N VAL A 277 9.73 -12.75 12.25
CA VAL A 277 9.26 -11.89 11.15
C VAL A 277 10.38 -10.99 10.61
N ARG A 278 11.25 -10.44 11.49
CA ARG A 278 12.42 -9.67 11.05
C ARG A 278 13.43 -10.54 10.30
N GLU A 279 13.66 -11.77 10.76
CA GLU A 279 14.52 -12.74 10.08
C GLU A 279 13.96 -13.10 8.68
N GLU A 280 12.66 -13.37 8.58
CA GLU A 280 11.99 -13.62 7.30
C GLU A 280 12.14 -12.42 6.35
N ALA A 281 11.96 -11.19 6.83
CA ALA A 281 12.07 -9.99 6.00
C ALA A 281 13.47 -9.84 5.39
N VAL A 282 14.53 -10.09 6.17
CA VAL A 282 15.93 -10.07 5.68
C VAL A 282 16.20 -11.19 4.67
N GLN A 283 15.69 -12.40 4.94
CA GLN A 283 15.88 -13.57 4.07
C GLN A 283 15.13 -13.48 2.74
N LYS A 284 13.88 -12.99 2.76
CA LYS A 284 12.94 -13.07 1.63
C LYS A 284 12.83 -11.76 0.85
N ARG A 285 13.08 -10.60 1.49
CA ARG A 285 13.05 -9.25 0.90
C ARG A 285 11.74 -8.87 0.21
N ASP A 286 10.66 -9.54 0.59
CA ASP A 286 9.30 -9.34 0.08
C ASP A 286 8.28 -8.97 1.18
N LEU A 287 8.72 -8.83 2.43
CA LEU A 287 7.90 -8.34 3.55
C LEU A 287 7.94 -6.81 3.66
N VAL A 288 6.79 -6.22 3.96
CA VAL A 288 6.62 -4.84 4.43
C VAL A 288 5.97 -4.93 5.80
N VAL A 289 6.66 -4.46 6.84
CA VAL A 289 6.23 -4.67 8.24
C VAL A 289 5.98 -3.32 8.91
N LEU A 290 4.71 -3.02 9.18
CA LEU A 290 4.27 -1.78 9.81
C LEU A 290 4.56 -1.85 11.32
N GLY A 291 5.84 -1.71 11.68
CA GLY A 291 6.35 -1.93 13.05
C GLY A 291 5.77 -1.03 14.15
N HIS A 292 5.05 0.03 13.76
CA HIS A 292 4.34 0.97 14.65
C HIS A 292 2.83 0.68 14.76
N ILE A 293 2.28 -0.25 13.96
CA ILE A 293 0.87 -0.69 14.00
C ILE A 293 0.80 -2.06 14.68
N THR A 294 -0.03 -2.22 15.71
CA THR A 294 -0.27 -3.52 16.35
C THR A 294 -1.10 -4.43 15.44
N GLU A 295 -0.75 -5.71 15.36
CA GLU A 295 -1.48 -6.74 14.61
C GLU A 295 -2.87 -7.00 15.23
N HIS A 296 -3.90 -6.48 14.56
CA HIS A 296 -5.30 -6.59 14.96
C HIS A 296 -6.21 -6.38 13.75
N TYR A 297 -7.38 -7.03 13.71
CA TYR A 297 -8.30 -6.97 12.56
C TYR A 297 -8.68 -5.53 12.17
N ALA A 298 -8.97 -4.67 13.16
CA ALA A 298 -9.34 -3.27 12.91
C ALA A 298 -8.21 -2.43 12.28
N ASN A 299 -6.97 -2.92 12.29
CA ASN A 299 -5.80 -2.20 11.78
C ASN A 299 -5.39 -2.62 10.36
N ILE A 300 -6.08 -3.62 9.78
CA ILE A 300 -5.82 -4.14 8.41
C ILE A 300 -5.88 -3.01 7.36
N THR A 301 -6.74 -2.01 7.57
CA THR A 301 -6.83 -0.80 6.74
C THR A 301 -5.50 -0.04 6.61
N HIS A 302 -4.62 -0.05 7.62
CA HIS A 302 -3.28 0.54 7.53
C HIS A 302 -2.36 -0.26 6.60
N GLN A 303 -2.47 -1.60 6.62
CA GLN A 303 -1.70 -2.46 5.72
C GLN A 303 -2.11 -2.21 4.26
N THR A 304 -3.41 -2.11 3.96
CA THR A 304 -3.90 -1.72 2.63
C THR A 304 -3.49 -0.30 2.21
N LEU A 305 -3.51 0.67 3.13
CA LEU A 305 -3.04 2.03 2.79
C LEU A 305 -1.56 2.00 2.34
N GLU A 306 -0.71 1.18 2.96
CA GLU A 306 0.68 1.05 2.55
C GLU A 306 0.86 0.18 1.29
N VAL A 307 -0.03 -0.79 1.01
CA VAL A 307 -0.12 -1.45 -0.32
C VAL A 307 -0.28 -0.40 -1.42
N LEU A 308 -1.25 0.50 -1.26
CA LEU A 308 -1.58 1.51 -2.25
C LEU A 308 -0.48 2.59 -2.35
N ARG A 309 0.14 2.99 -1.24
CA ARG A 309 1.26 3.95 -1.23
C ARG A 309 2.52 3.41 -1.89
N LEU A 310 2.90 2.16 -1.65
CA LEU A 310 4.06 1.56 -2.31
C LEU A 310 3.79 1.25 -3.80
N ALA A 311 2.57 0.84 -4.15
CA ALA A 311 2.19 0.65 -5.54
C ALA A 311 2.18 1.95 -6.35
N ALA A 312 1.67 3.04 -5.76
CA ALA A 312 1.70 4.39 -6.33
C ALA A 312 3.12 4.98 -6.43
N ALA A 313 4.08 4.46 -5.65
CA ALA A 313 5.48 4.89 -5.69
C ALA A 313 6.34 4.14 -6.74
N ASP A 314 5.90 3.00 -7.26
CA ASP A 314 6.54 2.31 -8.39
C ASP A 314 5.92 2.80 -9.72
N PRO A 315 6.61 3.65 -10.51
CA PRO A 315 6.07 4.25 -11.73
C PRO A 315 5.92 3.24 -12.88
N THR A 316 6.24 1.97 -12.67
CA THR A 316 5.99 0.89 -13.62
C THR A 316 4.70 0.13 -13.33
N THR A 317 4.07 0.35 -12.17
CA THR A 317 2.78 -0.23 -11.82
C THR A 317 1.69 0.29 -12.75
N THR A 318 0.90 -0.63 -13.34
CA THR A 318 -0.31 -0.26 -14.10
C THR A 318 -1.58 -0.48 -13.29
N HIS A 319 -1.57 -1.52 -12.45
CA HIS A 319 -2.71 -1.98 -11.67
C HIS A 319 -2.21 -2.54 -10.33
N VAL A 320 -3.04 -2.43 -9.29
CA VAL A 320 -2.73 -2.86 -7.92
C VAL A 320 -3.76 -3.89 -7.48
N LEU A 321 -3.34 -5.14 -7.27
CA LEU A 321 -4.16 -6.20 -6.69
C LEU A 321 -3.94 -6.23 -5.17
N LYS A 322 -4.98 -6.00 -4.39
CA LYS A 322 -5.04 -6.41 -2.98
C LYS A 322 -5.67 -7.79 -2.88
N THR A 323 -5.12 -8.65 -2.02
CA THR A 323 -5.64 -9.99 -1.71
C THR A 323 -5.09 -10.45 -0.36
N ASP A 324 -5.57 -11.58 0.18
CA ASP A 324 -5.25 -12.06 1.54
C ASP A 324 -4.43 -13.38 1.51
N ASP A 325 -3.75 -13.75 2.60
CA ASP A 325 -2.82 -14.91 2.60
C ASP A 325 -3.45 -16.30 2.43
N ASP A 326 -4.79 -16.41 2.52
CA ASP A 326 -5.57 -17.59 2.15
C ASP A 326 -6.28 -17.44 0.78
N SER A 327 -5.85 -16.49 -0.04
CA SER A 327 -6.34 -16.31 -1.42
C SER A 327 -5.41 -16.95 -2.46
N TYR A 328 -6.00 -17.56 -3.49
CA TYR A 328 -5.29 -18.08 -4.66
C TYR A 328 -5.64 -17.27 -5.91
N VAL A 329 -4.63 -16.69 -6.56
CA VAL A 329 -4.80 -15.80 -7.73
C VAL A 329 -4.63 -16.55 -9.04
N HIS A 330 -5.68 -16.59 -9.86
CA HIS A 330 -5.66 -17.21 -11.19
C HIS A 330 -5.18 -16.21 -12.24
N PHE A 331 -3.88 -15.93 -12.26
CA PHE A 331 -3.28 -14.87 -13.08
C PHE A 331 -3.68 -14.90 -14.57
N GLY A 332 -3.68 -16.06 -15.23
CA GLY A 332 -4.04 -16.16 -16.65
C GLY A 332 -5.45 -15.61 -16.94
N PRO A 333 -6.50 -16.17 -16.32
CA PRO A 333 -7.86 -15.60 -16.34
C PRO A 333 -7.95 -14.13 -15.90
N LEU A 334 -7.24 -13.74 -14.83
CA LEU A 334 -7.29 -12.38 -14.27
C LEU A 334 -6.75 -11.33 -15.27
N LEU A 335 -5.57 -11.58 -15.84
CA LEU A 335 -4.92 -10.71 -16.82
C LEU A 335 -5.72 -10.62 -18.12
N HIS A 336 -6.28 -11.74 -18.59
CA HIS A 336 -7.17 -11.74 -19.74
C HIS A 336 -8.42 -10.87 -19.47
N ARG A 337 -9.01 -10.94 -18.27
CA ARG A 337 -10.13 -10.06 -17.91
C ARG A 337 -9.71 -8.60 -17.81
N LEU A 338 -8.58 -8.29 -17.18
CA LEU A 338 -8.02 -6.93 -17.09
C LEU A 338 -7.76 -6.31 -18.47
N SER A 339 -7.26 -7.08 -19.45
CA SER A 339 -7.08 -6.58 -20.83
C SER A 339 -8.38 -6.16 -21.55
N THR A 340 -9.55 -6.47 -20.98
CA THR A 340 -10.88 -6.07 -21.49
C THR A 340 -11.54 -4.94 -20.69
N LEU A 341 -10.81 -4.29 -19.77
CA LEU A 341 -11.31 -3.26 -18.88
C LEU A 341 -10.61 -1.91 -19.11
N PRO A 342 -11.21 -0.78 -18.67
CA PRO A 342 -10.52 0.51 -18.60
C PRO A 342 -9.22 0.42 -17.80
N ARG A 343 -8.19 1.18 -18.21
CA ARG A 343 -6.85 1.17 -17.59
C ARG A 343 -6.64 2.24 -16.51
N GLU A 344 -7.57 3.18 -16.43
CA GLU A 344 -7.59 4.32 -15.50
C GLU A 344 -8.95 4.34 -14.81
N ARG A 345 -9.02 4.93 -13.62
CA ARG A 345 -10.23 5.01 -12.76
C ARG A 345 -10.96 3.66 -12.53
N LEU A 346 -10.26 2.53 -12.67
CA LEU A 346 -10.83 1.18 -12.56
C LEU A 346 -10.88 0.69 -11.11
N PHE A 347 -12.07 0.29 -10.65
CA PHE A 347 -12.24 -0.50 -9.42
C PHE A 347 -12.90 -1.84 -9.78
N PHE A 348 -12.13 -2.92 -9.72
CA PHE A 348 -12.49 -4.24 -10.26
C PHE A 348 -12.44 -5.32 -9.18
N GLY A 349 -13.51 -6.08 -9.00
CA GLY A 349 -13.59 -7.12 -7.97
C GLY A 349 -14.97 -7.76 -7.92
N ASN A 350 -15.27 -8.52 -6.86
CA ASN A 350 -16.68 -8.78 -6.54
C ASN A 350 -17.24 -7.52 -5.86
N ILE A 351 -17.76 -6.59 -6.66
CA ILE A 351 -18.31 -5.30 -6.23
C ILE A 351 -19.73 -5.48 -5.66
N GLU A 352 -19.99 -4.90 -4.49
CA GLU A 352 -21.33 -4.70 -3.93
C GLU A 352 -21.81 -3.27 -4.22
N ASN A 353 -22.77 -3.15 -5.14
CA ASN A 353 -23.37 -1.89 -5.55
C ASN A 353 -24.88 -2.08 -5.78
N PRO A 354 -25.77 -1.38 -5.05
CA PRO A 354 -25.48 -0.34 -4.05
C PRO A 354 -25.05 -0.96 -2.71
N GLY A 355 -23.93 -0.50 -2.13
CA GLY A 355 -23.23 -1.13 -0.99
C GLY A 355 -24.08 -1.54 0.22
N GLY A 356 -23.71 -2.62 0.91
CA GLY A 356 -24.46 -3.15 2.07
C GLY A 356 -24.72 -2.18 3.24
N GLN A 357 -25.58 -2.59 4.18
CA GLN A 357 -25.84 -1.84 5.42
C GLN A 357 -24.81 -2.20 6.51
N PRO A 358 -24.41 -1.25 7.39
CA PRO A 358 -23.53 -1.57 8.53
C PRO A 358 -24.28 -2.41 9.57
N HIS A 359 -23.66 -3.49 10.07
CA HIS A 359 -24.24 -4.30 11.14
C HIS A 359 -24.29 -3.51 12.44
N ARG A 360 -25.50 -3.22 12.94
CA ARG A 360 -25.75 -2.41 14.15
C ARG A 360 -25.95 -3.24 15.42
N GLU A 361 -25.84 -4.56 15.31
CA GLU A 361 -26.01 -5.50 16.42
C GLU A 361 -24.70 -5.62 17.21
N GLU A 362 -24.72 -5.29 18.50
CA GLU A 362 -23.58 -5.47 19.39
C GLU A 362 -23.16 -6.94 19.47
N GLY A 363 -21.86 -7.19 19.51
CA GLY A 363 -21.29 -8.54 19.48
C GLY A 363 -21.20 -9.19 18.09
N HIS A 364 -21.75 -8.57 17.03
CA HIS A 364 -21.50 -9.01 15.67
C HIS A 364 -20.02 -8.79 15.29
N GLN A 365 -19.39 -9.76 14.61
CA GLN A 365 -17.97 -9.70 14.24
C GLN A 365 -17.59 -8.49 13.37
N TRP A 366 -18.57 -7.95 12.62
CA TRP A 366 -18.44 -6.73 11.82
C TRP A 366 -19.38 -5.62 12.32
N HIS A 367 -19.61 -5.55 13.65
CA HIS A 367 -20.39 -4.48 14.27
C HIS A 367 -19.79 -3.11 13.97
N VAL A 368 -20.63 -2.14 13.59
CA VAL A 368 -20.26 -0.74 13.32
C VAL A 368 -21.26 0.19 13.99
N SER A 369 -20.79 1.01 14.93
CA SER A 369 -21.64 1.96 15.66
C SER A 369 -22.09 3.13 14.77
N ARG A 370 -23.12 3.89 15.20
CA ARG A 370 -23.52 5.14 14.52
C ARG A 370 -22.52 6.29 14.68
N GLU A 371 -21.57 6.18 15.61
CA GLU A 371 -20.46 7.12 15.74
C GLU A 371 -19.36 6.80 14.71
N GLU A 372 -19.01 5.52 14.55
CA GLU A 372 -18.04 5.05 13.54
C GLU A 372 -18.54 5.23 12.11
N TRP A 373 -19.85 5.05 11.88
CA TRP A 373 -20.48 5.24 10.57
C TRP A 373 -21.93 5.73 10.74
N PRO A 374 -22.22 7.03 10.61
CA PRO A 374 -23.57 7.57 10.86
C PRO A 374 -24.64 7.11 9.87
N ALA A 375 -24.29 6.96 8.59
CA ALA A 375 -25.22 6.65 7.51
C ALA A 375 -25.76 5.21 7.55
N ASP A 376 -26.95 4.96 6.99
CA ASP A 376 -27.59 3.63 7.02
C ASP A 376 -27.04 2.65 5.97
N ARG A 377 -26.12 3.09 5.11
CA ARG A 377 -25.50 2.28 4.04
C ARG A 377 -24.01 2.61 3.92
N PHE A 378 -23.24 1.67 3.41
CA PHE A 378 -21.88 1.87 2.93
C PHE A 378 -21.86 2.43 1.48
N PRO A 379 -20.74 3.03 1.03
CA PRO A 379 -20.48 3.37 -0.38
C PRO A 379 -20.39 2.10 -1.25
N VAL A 380 -19.99 2.23 -2.51
CA VAL A 380 -19.60 1.05 -3.31
C VAL A 380 -18.29 0.45 -2.78
N TRP A 381 -18.25 -0.87 -2.55
CA TRP A 381 -17.06 -1.59 -2.06
C TRP A 381 -16.86 -2.94 -2.76
N ALA A 382 -15.71 -3.59 -2.54
CA ALA A 382 -15.33 -4.88 -3.12
C ALA A 382 -14.98 -5.89 -2.02
N HIS A 383 -15.50 -7.12 -2.06
CA HIS A 383 -15.23 -8.10 -1.02
C HIS A 383 -13.73 -8.41 -0.85
N GLY A 384 -13.25 -8.37 0.40
CA GLY A 384 -11.82 -8.38 0.78
C GLY A 384 -10.92 -9.46 0.14
N ALA A 385 -11.45 -10.64 -0.20
CA ALA A 385 -10.74 -11.75 -0.85
C ALA A 385 -9.87 -11.31 -2.05
N GLY A 386 -10.32 -10.29 -2.79
CA GLY A 386 -9.42 -9.53 -3.62
C GLY A 386 -10.12 -8.53 -4.52
N TYR A 387 -9.40 -7.45 -4.84
CA TYR A 387 -9.83 -6.44 -5.80
C TYR A 387 -8.60 -5.80 -6.46
N VAL A 388 -8.81 -5.25 -7.65
CA VAL A 388 -7.80 -4.54 -8.43
C VAL A 388 -8.20 -3.08 -8.60
N LEU A 389 -7.27 -2.17 -8.32
CA LEU A 389 -7.34 -0.76 -8.68
C LEU A 389 -6.41 -0.47 -9.87
N SER A 390 -6.74 0.50 -10.71
CA SER A 390 -5.74 1.11 -11.59
C SER A 390 -4.77 2.00 -10.80
N ALA A 391 -3.53 2.18 -11.31
CA ALA A 391 -2.47 2.87 -10.58
C ALA A 391 -2.80 4.34 -10.24
N ASP A 392 -3.59 5.02 -11.08
CA ASP A 392 -4.05 6.39 -10.84
C ASP A 392 -4.98 6.51 -9.62
N LEU A 393 -5.85 5.52 -9.37
CA LEU A 393 -6.65 5.48 -8.14
C LEU A 393 -5.78 5.22 -6.89
N ALA A 394 -4.75 4.37 -7.00
CA ALA A 394 -3.79 4.19 -5.92
C ALA A 394 -3.03 5.50 -5.60
N VAL A 395 -2.71 6.32 -6.62
CA VAL A 395 -2.15 7.66 -6.43
C VAL A 395 -3.12 8.61 -5.72
N GLU A 396 -4.41 8.66 -6.11
CA GLU A 396 -5.39 9.51 -5.40
C GLU A 396 -5.52 9.12 -3.92
N VAL A 397 -5.51 7.81 -3.60
CA VAL A 397 -5.55 7.32 -2.20
C VAL A 397 -4.27 7.69 -1.46
N ALA A 398 -3.10 7.43 -2.06
CA ALA A 398 -1.79 7.69 -1.47
C ALA A 398 -1.51 9.20 -1.22
N ALA A 399 -2.13 10.08 -2.02
CA ALA A 399 -2.03 11.54 -1.92
C ALA A 399 -2.82 12.17 -0.76
N GLY A 400 -3.35 11.37 0.16
CA GLY A 400 -3.99 11.84 1.41
C GLY A 400 -5.51 11.64 1.47
N THR A 401 -6.16 11.22 0.38
CA THR A 401 -7.61 10.94 0.35
C THR A 401 -8.04 9.97 1.46
N ALA A 402 -7.22 8.96 1.78
CA ALA A 402 -7.52 8.00 2.85
C ALA A 402 -7.83 8.67 4.20
N TYR A 403 -7.16 9.78 4.52
CA TYR A 403 -7.39 10.56 5.73
C TYR A 403 -8.48 11.62 5.54
N ALA A 404 -8.54 12.28 4.38
CA ALA A 404 -9.53 13.32 4.09
C ALA A 404 -10.98 12.78 3.99
N ALA A 405 -11.14 11.49 3.67
CA ALA A 405 -12.40 10.76 3.70
C ALA A 405 -12.69 10.06 5.04
N SER A 406 -11.80 10.15 6.03
CA SER A 406 -11.90 9.43 7.31
C SER A 406 -12.40 10.31 8.46
N VAL A 407 -13.34 9.79 9.26
CA VAL A 407 -13.94 10.51 10.39
C VAL A 407 -12.88 10.76 11.47
N GLY A 408 -12.72 12.02 11.89
CA GLY A 408 -11.73 12.42 12.89
C GLY A 408 -10.26 12.19 12.50
N GLY A 409 -9.97 11.86 11.22
CA GLY A 409 -8.64 11.45 10.78
C GLY A 409 -8.28 9.99 11.10
N HIS A 410 -9.20 9.20 11.65
CA HIS A 410 -8.98 7.78 11.97
C HIS A 410 -9.49 6.88 10.84
N LEU A 411 -8.61 6.03 10.29
CA LEU A 411 -8.98 5.11 9.21
C LEU A 411 -10.08 4.15 9.64
N PHE A 412 -11.09 3.96 8.79
CA PHE A 412 -12.21 3.06 9.10
C PHE A 412 -11.77 1.59 9.18
N LYS A 413 -12.26 0.86 10.19
CA LYS A 413 -11.76 -0.47 10.59
C LYS A 413 -12.08 -1.62 9.64
N LEU A 414 -13.02 -1.44 8.71
CA LEU A 414 -13.33 -2.43 7.67
C LEU A 414 -12.64 -1.98 6.38
N GLU A 415 -11.57 -2.70 6.01
CA GLU A 415 -10.62 -2.32 4.97
C GLU A 415 -11.25 -2.14 3.58
N ASP A 416 -12.14 -3.06 3.20
CA ASP A 416 -12.89 -3.03 1.93
C ASP A 416 -13.87 -1.86 1.85
N ILE A 417 -14.60 -1.59 2.93
CA ILE A 417 -15.46 -0.41 3.05
C ILE A 417 -14.64 0.89 3.02
N ALA A 418 -13.48 0.92 3.70
CA ALA A 418 -12.62 2.09 3.76
C ALA A 418 -12.11 2.47 2.36
N VAL A 419 -11.60 1.50 1.60
CA VAL A 419 -11.17 1.72 0.20
C VAL A 419 -12.33 2.21 -0.66
N GLY A 420 -13.51 1.61 -0.56
CA GLY A 420 -14.71 2.10 -1.26
C GLY A 420 -15.02 3.57 -0.95
N SER A 421 -14.94 3.94 0.34
CA SER A 421 -15.15 5.31 0.84
C SER A 421 -14.14 6.30 0.26
N TRP A 422 -12.85 5.92 0.25
CA TRP A 422 -11.76 6.75 -0.27
C TRP A 422 -11.90 6.99 -1.77
N LEU A 423 -12.28 5.96 -2.54
CA LEU A 423 -12.44 6.07 -3.99
C LEU A 423 -13.67 6.91 -4.36
N GLU A 424 -14.80 6.73 -3.67
CA GLU A 424 -16.00 7.53 -3.91
C GLU A 424 -15.76 9.01 -3.56
N TRP A 425 -15.04 9.29 -2.46
CA TRP A 425 -14.62 10.65 -2.10
C TRP A 425 -13.69 11.26 -3.15
N ALA A 426 -12.67 10.51 -3.62
CA ALA A 426 -11.77 10.98 -4.69
C ALA A 426 -12.55 11.36 -5.95
N ALA A 427 -13.47 10.50 -6.39
CA ALA A 427 -14.31 10.73 -7.55
C ALA A 427 -15.12 12.03 -7.43
N GLN A 428 -15.77 12.24 -6.27
CA GLN A 428 -16.56 13.43 -5.97
C GLN A 428 -15.70 14.71 -5.93
N GLN A 429 -14.55 14.70 -5.25
CA GLN A 429 -13.70 15.89 -5.08
C GLN A 429 -12.88 16.25 -6.32
N ARG A 430 -12.57 15.28 -7.18
CA ARG A 430 -11.81 15.48 -8.43
C ARG A 430 -12.69 15.62 -9.68
N GLY A 431 -13.96 15.23 -9.60
CA GLY A 431 -14.90 15.30 -10.72
C GLY A 431 -14.68 14.23 -11.79
N PHE A 432 -14.31 13.00 -11.40
CA PHE A 432 -14.19 11.85 -12.32
C PHE A 432 -15.23 10.76 -12.01
N GLU A 433 -15.53 9.91 -13.00
CA GLU A 433 -16.36 8.71 -12.84
C GLU A 433 -15.50 7.50 -12.46
N LEU A 434 -15.95 6.67 -11.52
CA LEU A 434 -15.33 5.38 -11.22
C LEU A 434 -15.82 4.31 -12.20
N HIS A 435 -14.87 3.67 -12.91
CA HIS A 435 -15.16 2.50 -13.72
C HIS A 435 -15.28 1.26 -12.84
N LEU A 436 -16.48 1.06 -12.29
CA LEU A 436 -16.83 -0.09 -11.46
C LEU A 436 -16.99 -1.35 -12.31
N ALA A 437 -16.17 -2.36 -12.07
CA ALA A 437 -16.23 -3.65 -12.75
C ALA A 437 -16.55 -4.78 -11.76
N GLN A 438 -17.82 -5.21 -11.73
CA GLN A 438 -18.24 -6.38 -10.94
C GLN A 438 -17.87 -7.69 -11.66
N ASP A 439 -17.26 -8.63 -10.95
CA ASP A 439 -17.01 -9.99 -11.43
C ASP A 439 -17.04 -11.00 -10.28
N LYS A 440 -18.09 -11.83 -10.22
CA LYS A 440 -18.34 -12.80 -9.13
C LYS A 440 -17.34 -13.97 -9.09
N ARG A 441 -16.35 -13.96 -10.00
CA ARG A 441 -15.21 -14.87 -10.05
C ARG A 441 -14.07 -14.44 -9.12
N PHE A 442 -14.17 -13.28 -8.46
CA PHE A 442 -13.52 -13.06 -7.16
C PHE A 442 -14.35 -13.79 -6.09
N ASN A 443 -14.06 -15.07 -5.93
CA ASN A 443 -14.89 -16.04 -5.24
C ASN A 443 -14.55 -16.11 -3.75
N PHE A 444 -15.29 -15.36 -2.95
CA PHE A 444 -15.20 -15.33 -1.48
C PHE A 444 -15.74 -16.60 -0.77
N GLY A 445 -16.12 -17.65 -1.52
CA GLY A 445 -16.79 -18.85 -1.01
C GLY A 445 -16.04 -20.16 -1.33
N GLY A 446 -14.72 -20.16 -1.22
CA GLY A 446 -13.87 -21.29 -1.62
C GLY A 446 -13.35 -21.16 -3.05
N CYS A 447 -13.20 -22.30 -3.75
CA CYS A 447 -12.74 -22.35 -5.14
C CYS A 447 -13.78 -22.97 -6.08
N ARG A 448 -13.90 -22.41 -7.29
CA ARG A 448 -14.70 -22.89 -8.41
C ARG A 448 -13.89 -22.82 -9.72
N PHE A 449 -14.28 -23.62 -10.70
CA PHE A 449 -13.62 -23.61 -12.01
C PHE A 449 -13.87 -22.28 -12.74
N GLY A 450 -12.79 -21.62 -13.18
CA GLY A 450 -12.85 -20.35 -13.89
C GLY A 450 -12.84 -19.11 -13.00
N ASP A 451 -12.62 -19.27 -11.69
CA ASP A 451 -12.35 -18.15 -10.77
C ASP A 451 -11.19 -17.26 -11.27
N LEU A 452 -11.20 -16.00 -10.84
CA LEU A 452 -10.08 -15.05 -10.97
C LEU A 452 -9.26 -15.00 -9.68
N VAL A 453 -9.95 -15.06 -8.54
CA VAL A 453 -9.38 -15.27 -7.21
C VAL A 453 -10.29 -16.27 -6.47
N SER A 454 -9.72 -17.27 -5.82
CA SER A 454 -10.44 -18.20 -4.92
C SER A 454 -10.01 -17.95 -3.48
N HIS A 455 -10.96 -17.92 -2.55
CA HIS A 455 -10.72 -17.55 -1.14
C HIS A 455 -10.75 -18.75 -0.17
N TYR A 456 -10.26 -18.57 1.06
CA TYR A 456 -10.18 -19.61 2.10
C TYR A 456 -9.35 -20.86 1.69
N ILE A 457 -8.33 -20.67 0.87
CA ILE A 457 -7.46 -21.71 0.31
C ILE A 457 -6.24 -21.92 1.21
N LYS A 458 -6.19 -23.07 1.90
CA LYS A 458 -5.11 -23.42 2.83
C LYS A 458 -3.76 -23.56 2.12
N PRO A 459 -2.61 -23.39 2.80
CA PRO A 459 -1.27 -23.44 2.19
C PRO A 459 -1.03 -24.68 1.30
N GLN A 460 -1.35 -25.88 1.82
CA GLN A 460 -1.27 -27.15 1.08
C GLN A 460 -2.21 -27.18 -0.14
N GLN A 461 -3.38 -26.55 -0.07
CA GLN A 461 -4.32 -26.47 -1.18
C GLN A 461 -3.82 -25.50 -2.27
N GLN A 462 -3.13 -24.41 -1.90
CA GLN A 462 -2.51 -23.51 -2.89
C GLN A 462 -1.40 -24.22 -3.67
N LEU A 463 -0.55 -25.00 -3.00
CA LEU A 463 0.48 -25.84 -3.64
C LEU A 463 -0.15 -26.90 -4.57
N CYS A 464 -1.21 -27.58 -4.10
CA CYS A 464 -1.96 -28.56 -4.89
C CYS A 464 -2.62 -27.92 -6.13
N MET A 465 -3.29 -26.78 -5.97
CA MET A 465 -3.92 -26.04 -7.07
C MET A 465 -2.90 -25.60 -8.11
N TRP A 466 -1.72 -25.15 -7.69
CA TRP A 466 -0.63 -24.77 -8.60
C TRP A 466 -0.13 -25.95 -9.43
N ALA A 467 0.14 -27.09 -8.79
CA ALA A 467 0.49 -28.33 -9.49
C ALA A 467 -0.61 -28.80 -10.47
N GLN A 468 -1.88 -28.50 -10.17
CA GLN A 468 -3.01 -28.79 -11.04
C GLN A 468 -3.40 -27.66 -12.01
N GLN A 469 -2.60 -26.60 -12.16
CA GLN A 469 -2.85 -25.44 -13.03
C GLN A 469 -4.13 -24.65 -12.66
N GLY A 470 -4.28 -24.31 -11.38
CA GLY A 470 -5.41 -23.57 -10.82
C GLY A 470 -6.66 -24.43 -10.52
N ARG A 471 -6.65 -25.72 -10.82
CA ARG A 471 -7.79 -26.61 -10.51
C ARG A 471 -7.75 -27.07 -9.05
N CYS A 472 -8.82 -26.82 -8.33
CA CYS A 472 -9.01 -27.24 -6.93
C CYS A 472 -9.73 -28.58 -6.74
N LYS A 473 -10.25 -29.23 -7.80
CA LYS A 473 -10.94 -30.52 -7.65
C LYS A 473 -9.92 -31.63 -7.36
N GLY A 474 -9.90 -32.13 -6.13
CA GLY A 474 -8.88 -33.06 -5.65
C GLY A 474 -7.77 -32.39 -4.84
N CYS A 475 -7.92 -31.09 -4.59
CA CYS A 475 -7.38 -30.38 -3.44
C CYS A 475 -8.51 -30.14 -2.42
#